data_AF-A0A3Q2V025-F1
#
_entry.id   AF-A0A3Q2V025-F1
#
_cell.length_a   1.000
_cell.length_b   1.000
_cell.length_c   1.000
_cell.angle_alpha   90.00
_cell.angle_beta   90.00
_cell.angle_gamma   90.00
#
_symmetry.space_group_name_H-M   'P 1'
#
loop_
_entity.id
_entity.type
_entity.pdbx_description
1 polymer ?
#
loop_
_entity_poly.entity_id
_entity_poly.type
_entity_poly.pdbx_seq_one_letter_code
_entity_poly.pdbx_strand_id
1 'polypeptide(L)'
;MLYFRLFAPPLTVPKIPEGEKVDFDDIHRKRQEKDLTELQSLIEAHFIQRKKDEEELIALVNRIEKRRAERAEQQRIRTEHEKERQNRLAEEKERKEQEEARRKQDEDAKKKKALTNMTQQYSGFQQRQDGKRGAKKQTEREKKRKILAERKKPLNVERLNEDKLKEKANELYQWLWMLEAEKFDFTKTLMRQKYDILWARVQNRQRLHIKGEETVIVCQLCSA
;
A
#
# COMPACT_ATOMS: atom_id res chain seq x y z
N MET A 1 15.16 -37.70 46.99
CA MET A 1 15.33 -39.00 47.66
C MET A 1 13.97 -39.61 47.90
N LEU A 2 13.53 -40.56 47.09
CA LEU A 2 12.55 -41.60 47.46
C LEU A 2 12.84 -42.81 46.57
N TYR A 3 13.69 -43.70 47.07
CA TYR A 3 13.97 -45.00 46.48
C TYR A 3 12.84 -45.96 46.90
N PHE A 4 11.94 -46.29 45.97
CA PHE A 4 11.00 -47.40 46.16
C PHE A 4 11.60 -48.67 45.58
N ARG A 5 12.20 -49.49 46.45
CA ARG A 5 12.64 -50.86 46.17
C ARG A 5 11.38 -51.73 46.08
N LEU A 6 10.92 -52.10 44.88
CA LEU A 6 9.96 -53.20 44.75
C LEU A 6 10.70 -54.53 44.90
N PHE A 7 10.38 -55.23 45.97
CA PHE A 7 10.80 -56.59 46.28
C PHE A 7 10.11 -57.56 45.30
N ALA A 8 10.88 -58.14 44.37
CA ALA A 8 10.36 -59.19 43.48
C ALA A 8 10.16 -60.49 44.29
N PRO A 9 8.98 -61.14 44.23
CA PRO A 9 8.76 -62.41 44.91
C PRO A 9 9.61 -63.52 44.26
N PRO A 10 10.08 -64.52 45.05
CA PRO A 10 10.90 -65.61 44.53
C PRO A 10 10.11 -66.47 43.53
N LEU A 11 10.69 -66.70 42.36
CA LEU A 11 10.18 -67.61 41.34
C LEU A 11 10.21 -69.05 41.87
N THR A 12 9.09 -69.54 42.37
CA THR A 12 8.91 -70.96 42.69
C THR A 12 8.76 -71.74 41.40
N VAL A 13 9.68 -72.67 41.14
CA VAL A 13 9.64 -73.61 40.01
C VAL A 13 8.36 -74.45 40.09
N PRO A 14 7.46 -74.38 39.09
CA PRO A 14 6.25 -75.19 39.06
C PRO A 14 6.60 -76.68 39.00
N LYS A 15 6.08 -77.48 39.94
CA LYS A 15 6.17 -78.94 39.93
C LYS A 15 5.41 -79.47 38.71
N ILE A 16 6.07 -80.23 37.84
CA ILE A 16 5.47 -80.90 36.69
C ILE A 16 4.82 -82.21 37.19
N PRO A 17 3.52 -82.45 36.99
CA PRO A 17 2.94 -83.76 37.21
C PRO A 17 3.37 -84.71 36.08
N GLU A 18 3.94 -85.85 36.46
CA GLU A 18 4.36 -86.91 35.54
C GLU A 18 3.13 -87.57 34.88
N GLY A 19 3.17 -87.68 33.56
CA GLY A 19 2.36 -88.67 32.83
C GLY A 19 1.22 -88.13 31.96
N GLU A 20 1.50 -87.19 31.06
CA GLU A 20 0.71 -87.01 29.84
C GLU A 20 1.68 -86.79 28.68
N LYS A 21 1.50 -87.50 27.56
CA LYS A 21 2.38 -87.39 26.39
C LYS A 21 2.44 -85.93 25.97
N VAL A 22 3.61 -85.32 26.14
CA VAL A 22 3.84 -83.92 25.78
C VAL A 22 3.87 -83.85 24.24
N ASP A 23 2.75 -83.48 23.63
CA ASP A 23 2.68 -83.26 22.19
C ASP A 23 3.49 -81.99 21.84
N PHE A 24 4.66 -82.19 21.25
CA PHE A 24 5.55 -81.10 20.84
C PHE A 24 4.89 -80.16 19.82
N ASP A 25 3.96 -80.68 19.02
CA ASP A 25 3.16 -79.89 18.07
C ASP A 25 2.14 -78.98 18.81
N ASP A 26 1.59 -79.41 19.95
CA ASP A 26 0.71 -78.60 20.79
C ASP A 26 1.48 -77.46 21.47
N ILE A 27 2.70 -77.73 21.94
CA ILE A 27 3.60 -76.70 22.47
C ILE A 27 3.94 -75.65 21.40
N HIS A 28 4.24 -76.09 20.18
CA HIS A 28 4.58 -75.17 19.09
C HIS A 28 3.38 -74.30 18.69
N ARG A 29 2.18 -74.90 18.60
CA ARG A 29 0.93 -74.17 18.33
C ARG A 29 0.60 -73.16 19.43
N LYS A 30 0.66 -73.55 20.70
CA LYS A 30 0.45 -72.66 21.85
C LYS A 30 1.47 -71.52 21.92
N ARG A 31 2.70 -71.74 21.44
CA ARG A 31 3.69 -70.67 21.31
C ARG A 31 3.29 -69.68 20.22
N GLN A 32 2.96 -70.17 19.03
CA GLN A 32 2.52 -69.31 17.93
C GLN A 32 1.25 -68.52 18.28
N GLU A 33 0.28 -69.13 18.97
CA GLU A 33 -0.92 -68.44 19.44
C GLU A 33 -0.62 -67.35 20.48
N LYS A 34 0.32 -67.60 21.41
CA LYS A 34 0.79 -66.58 22.35
C LYS A 34 1.50 -65.43 21.64
N ASP A 35 2.42 -65.73 20.73
CA ASP A 35 3.16 -64.72 19.99
C ASP A 35 2.21 -63.86 19.13
N LEU A 36 1.18 -64.47 18.52
CA LEU A 36 0.16 -63.75 17.75
C LEU A 36 -0.75 -62.88 18.63
N THR A 37 -1.16 -63.36 19.80
CA THR A 37 -2.01 -62.58 20.73
C THR A 37 -1.23 -61.45 21.40
N GLU A 38 0.03 -61.67 21.75
CA GLU A 38 0.95 -60.63 22.24
C GLU A 38 1.19 -59.57 21.16
N LEU A 39 1.42 -59.99 19.91
CA LEU A 39 1.60 -59.07 18.79
C LEU A 39 0.34 -58.23 18.55
N GLN A 40 -0.85 -58.84 18.56
CA GLN A 40 -2.13 -58.12 18.45
C GLN A 40 -2.31 -57.11 19.60
N SER A 41 -2.01 -57.50 20.83
CA SER A 41 -2.10 -56.62 22.00
C SER A 41 -1.13 -55.44 21.90
N LEU A 42 0.09 -55.65 21.43
CA LEU A 42 1.08 -54.59 21.21
C LEU A 42 0.66 -53.61 20.11
N ILE A 43 0.09 -54.14 19.02
CA ILE A 43 -0.44 -53.33 17.92
C ILE A 43 -1.59 -52.44 18.45
N GLU A 44 -2.55 -53.02 19.16
CA GLU A 44 -3.68 -52.29 19.73
C GLU A 44 -3.23 -51.23 20.75
N ALA A 45 -2.31 -51.59 21.66
CA ALA A 45 -1.73 -50.66 22.61
C ALA A 45 -1.01 -49.49 21.91
N HIS A 46 -0.27 -49.74 20.83
CA HIS A 46 0.39 -48.69 20.06
C HIS A 46 -0.62 -47.74 19.40
N PHE A 47 -1.71 -48.26 18.81
CA PHE A 47 -2.75 -47.41 18.22
C PHE A 47 -3.49 -46.57 19.27
N ILE A 48 -3.83 -47.17 20.41
CA ILE A 48 -4.50 -46.45 21.50
C ILE A 48 -3.58 -45.35 22.06
N GLN A 49 -2.29 -45.65 22.26
CA GLN A 49 -1.33 -44.66 22.73
C GLN A 49 -1.17 -43.51 21.74
N ARG A 50 -0.97 -43.82 20.45
CA ARG A 50 -0.87 -42.81 19.39
C ARG A 50 -2.10 -41.93 19.31
N LYS A 51 -3.29 -42.52 19.39
CA LYS A 51 -4.55 -41.78 19.34
C LYS A 51 -4.67 -40.81 20.52
N LYS A 52 -4.32 -41.25 21.73
CA LYS A 52 -4.31 -40.37 22.92
C LYS A 52 -3.29 -39.24 22.77
N ASP A 53 -2.08 -39.55 22.32
CA ASP A 53 -1.03 -38.56 22.11
C ASP A 53 -1.44 -37.52 21.05
N GLU A 54 -2.10 -37.96 19.97
CA GLU A 54 -2.63 -37.08 18.91
C GLU A 54 -3.76 -36.18 19.43
N GLU A 55 -4.70 -36.72 20.20
CA GLU A 55 -5.78 -35.95 20.83
C GLU A 55 -5.22 -34.88 21.78
N GLU A 56 -4.23 -35.23 22.60
CA GLU A 56 -3.55 -34.29 23.51
C GLU A 56 -2.78 -33.22 22.74
N LEU A 57 -2.08 -33.60 21.67
CA LEU A 57 -1.34 -32.68 20.81
C LEU A 57 -2.29 -31.69 20.13
N ILE A 58 -3.40 -32.16 19.56
CA ILE A 58 -4.42 -31.32 18.95
C ILE A 58 -5.02 -30.35 19.98
N ALA A 59 -5.35 -30.84 21.18
CA ALA A 59 -5.86 -29.99 22.25
C ALA A 59 -4.85 -28.93 22.71
N LEU A 60 -3.55 -29.23 22.68
CA LEU A 60 -2.49 -28.27 22.98
C LEU A 60 -2.34 -27.23 21.87
N VAL A 61 -2.31 -27.65 20.60
CA VAL A 61 -2.23 -26.76 19.43
C VAL A 61 -3.41 -25.80 19.42
N ASN A 62 -4.64 -26.29 19.59
CA ASN A 62 -5.84 -25.45 19.66
C ASN A 62 -5.76 -24.39 20.76
N ARG A 63 -5.19 -24.72 21.93
CA ARG A 63 -4.97 -23.76 23.02
C ARG A 63 -3.92 -22.71 22.66
N ILE A 64 -2.83 -23.11 22.00
CA ILE A 64 -1.78 -22.18 21.54
C ILE A 64 -2.32 -21.24 20.47
N GLU A 65 -3.07 -21.77 19.51
CA GLU A 65 -3.71 -20.99 18.44
C GLU A 65 -4.71 -19.99 19.01
N LYS A 66 -5.56 -20.40 19.95
CA LYS A 66 -6.47 -19.49 20.65
C LYS A 66 -5.71 -18.34 21.33
N ARG A 67 -4.64 -18.64 22.08
CA ARG A 67 -3.81 -17.60 22.72
C ARG A 67 -3.07 -16.70 21.72
N ARG A 68 -2.73 -17.21 20.53
CA ARG A 68 -2.13 -16.40 19.45
C ARG A 68 -3.18 -15.47 18.85
N ALA A 69 -4.38 -15.97 18.58
CA ALA A 69 -5.51 -15.18 18.08
C ALA A 69 -5.90 -14.07 19.07
N GLU A 70 -6.01 -14.38 20.36
CA GLU A 70 -6.30 -13.39 21.41
C GLU A 70 -5.24 -12.29 21.48
N ARG A 71 -3.94 -12.63 21.39
CA ARG A 71 -2.86 -11.64 21.33
C ARG A 71 -2.90 -10.79 20.07
N ALA A 72 -3.18 -11.40 18.92
CA ALA A 72 -3.33 -10.68 17.66
C ALA A 72 -4.50 -9.68 17.74
N GLU A 73 -5.62 -10.08 18.34
CA GLU A 73 -6.78 -9.22 18.52
C GLU A 73 -6.52 -8.08 19.51
N GLN A 74 -5.86 -8.36 20.64
CA GLN A 74 -5.43 -7.32 21.58
C GLN A 74 -4.50 -6.30 20.90
N GLN A 75 -3.61 -6.76 20.02
CA GLN A 75 -2.74 -5.86 19.27
C GLN A 75 -3.54 -5.03 18.27
N ARG A 76 -4.51 -5.62 17.57
CA ARG A 76 -5.40 -4.89 16.66
C ARG A 76 -6.16 -3.78 17.38
N ILE A 77 -6.81 -4.10 18.50
CA ILE A 77 -7.55 -3.11 19.31
C ILE A 77 -6.63 -1.98 19.78
N ARG A 78 -5.41 -2.30 20.24
CA ARG A 78 -4.43 -1.26 20.61
C ARG A 78 -4.04 -0.37 19.45
N THR A 79 -3.79 -0.95 18.26
CA THR A 79 -3.45 -0.18 17.07
C THR A 79 -4.61 0.68 16.57
N GLU A 80 -5.83 0.19 16.67
CA GLU A 80 -7.05 0.91 16.29
C GLU A 80 -7.30 2.09 17.22
N HIS A 81 -7.24 1.87 18.53
CA HIS A 81 -7.41 2.93 19.52
C HIS A 81 -6.29 3.98 19.45
N GLU A 82 -5.05 3.59 19.15
CA GLU A 82 -3.96 4.55 18.90
C GLU A 82 -4.21 5.35 17.62
N LYS A 83 -4.64 4.69 16.54
CA LYS A 83 -5.00 5.36 15.28
C LYS A 83 -6.16 6.34 15.49
N GLU A 84 -7.18 5.97 16.27
CA GLU A 84 -8.30 6.86 16.60
C GLU A 84 -7.83 8.08 17.39
N ARG A 85 -6.94 7.92 18.38
CA ARG A 85 -6.34 9.05 19.09
C ARG A 85 -5.59 9.98 18.15
N GLN A 86 -4.75 9.44 17.27
CA GLN A 86 -4.02 10.23 16.28
C GLN A 86 -4.97 10.96 15.32
N ASN A 87 -6.04 10.30 14.90
CA ASN A 87 -7.05 10.89 14.03
C ASN A 87 -7.81 12.03 14.72
N ARG A 88 -8.21 11.88 15.99
CA ARG A 88 -8.87 12.96 16.76
C ARG A 88 -7.97 14.18 16.92
N LEU A 89 -6.68 13.95 17.20
CA LEU A 89 -5.69 15.04 17.29
C LEU A 89 -5.47 15.72 15.93
N ALA A 90 -5.45 14.95 14.85
CA ALA A 90 -5.33 15.49 13.49
C ALA A 90 -6.57 16.30 13.10
N GLU A 91 -7.77 15.80 13.40
CA GLU A 91 -9.04 16.48 13.11
C GLU A 91 -9.24 17.75 13.94
N GLU A 92 -8.88 17.74 15.22
CA GLU A 92 -8.93 18.95 16.06
C GLU A 92 -7.93 20.00 15.59
N LYS A 93 -6.72 19.56 15.19
CA LYS A 93 -5.70 20.44 14.59
C LYS A 93 -6.19 21.00 13.25
N GLU A 94 -6.83 20.19 12.41
CA GLU A 94 -7.38 20.62 11.13
C GLU A 94 -8.54 21.60 11.32
N ARG A 95 -9.44 21.36 12.29
CA ARG A 95 -10.52 22.29 12.63
C ARG A 95 -9.98 23.64 13.10
N LYS A 96 -8.95 23.63 13.95
CA LYS A 96 -8.27 24.86 14.40
C LYS A 96 -7.57 25.59 13.26
N GLU A 97 -6.92 24.86 12.34
CA GLU A 97 -6.27 25.44 11.16
C GLU A 97 -7.30 26.03 10.18
N GLN A 98 -8.46 25.40 10.00
CA GLN A 98 -9.55 25.92 9.17
C GLN A 98 -10.17 27.18 9.78
N GLU A 99 -10.37 27.23 11.10
CA GLU A 99 -10.88 28.42 11.79
C GLU A 99 -9.88 29.58 11.77
N GLU A 100 -8.59 29.30 11.99
CA GLU A 100 -7.52 30.30 11.89
C GLU A 100 -7.36 30.81 10.45
N ALA A 101 -7.50 29.94 9.45
CA ALA A 101 -7.50 30.33 8.05
C ALA A 101 -8.69 31.22 7.69
N ARG A 102 -9.89 30.94 8.22
CA ARG A 102 -11.07 31.81 8.04
C ARG A 102 -10.88 33.16 8.73
N ARG A 103 -10.44 33.19 9.99
CA ARG A 103 -10.16 34.44 10.72
C ARG A 103 -9.10 35.27 10.01
N LYS A 104 -8.05 34.64 9.48
CA LYS A 104 -7.01 35.32 8.70
C LYS A 104 -7.54 35.87 7.37
N GLN A 105 -8.43 35.16 6.69
CA GLN A 105 -9.09 35.66 5.48
C GLN A 105 -10.02 36.85 5.79
N ASP A 106 -10.77 36.80 6.89
CA ASP A 106 -11.65 37.89 7.31
C ASP A 106 -10.85 39.13 7.73
N GLU A 107 -9.75 38.96 8.46
CA GLU A 107 -8.84 40.05 8.83
C GLU A 107 -8.07 40.62 7.63
N ASP A 108 -7.59 39.78 6.71
CA ASP A 108 -6.99 40.23 5.44
C ASP A 108 -8.03 40.98 4.57
N ALA A 109 -9.29 40.53 4.56
CA ALA A 109 -10.37 41.21 3.83
C ALA A 109 -10.75 42.55 4.48
N LYS A 110 -10.80 42.64 5.81
CA LYS A 110 -11.01 43.91 6.54
C LYS A 110 -9.85 44.88 6.32
N LYS A 111 -8.60 44.41 6.43
CA LYS A 111 -7.39 45.20 6.13
C LYS A 111 -7.37 45.67 4.69
N LYS A 112 -7.72 44.79 3.74
CA LYS A 112 -7.85 45.16 2.33
C LYS A 112 -8.94 46.21 2.15
N LYS A 113 -10.13 46.05 2.71
CA LYS A 113 -11.21 47.07 2.64
C LYS A 113 -10.76 48.41 3.22
N ALA A 114 -10.08 48.42 4.36
CA ALA A 114 -9.53 49.63 4.97
C ALA A 114 -8.43 50.29 4.10
N LEU A 115 -7.50 49.52 3.55
CA LEU A 115 -6.49 50.02 2.61
C LEU A 115 -7.10 50.47 1.28
N THR A 116 -8.13 49.81 0.77
CA THR A 116 -8.76 50.19 -0.52
C THR A 116 -9.49 51.51 -0.39
N ASN A 117 -10.07 51.84 0.78
CA ASN A 117 -10.66 53.15 1.04
C ASN A 117 -9.61 54.28 1.13
N MET A 118 -8.37 53.98 1.55
CA MET A 118 -7.28 54.97 1.59
C MET A 118 -6.51 55.07 0.25
N THR A 119 -6.49 54.01 -0.55
CA THR A 119 -5.67 53.87 -1.77
C THR A 119 -6.46 54.09 -3.06
N GLN A 120 -7.68 54.64 -3.01
CA GLN A 120 -8.43 55.02 -4.22
C GLN A 120 -7.74 56.11 -5.08
N GLN A 121 -6.61 56.67 -4.63
CA GLN A 121 -5.78 57.57 -5.44
C GLN A 121 -4.51 56.93 -6.05
N TYR A 122 -4.23 55.62 -5.86
CA TYR A 122 -2.97 55.02 -6.35
C TYR A 122 -3.06 53.52 -6.74
N SER A 123 -4.18 53.09 -7.32
CA SER A 123 -4.54 51.67 -7.47
C SER A 123 -4.04 50.96 -8.74
N GLY A 124 -2.77 51.15 -9.14
CA GLY A 124 -2.17 50.43 -10.28
C GLY A 124 -1.38 49.16 -9.92
N PHE A 125 -0.80 49.08 -8.72
CA PHE A 125 0.35 48.20 -8.50
C PHE A 125 0.11 46.97 -7.61
N GLN A 126 -0.86 46.98 -6.68
CA GLN A 126 -1.01 45.88 -5.70
C GLN A 126 -1.83 44.66 -6.16
N GLN A 127 -2.57 44.73 -7.27
CA GLN A 127 -3.49 43.65 -7.65
C GLN A 127 -2.82 42.34 -8.11
N ARG A 128 -1.49 42.35 -8.29
CA ARG A 128 -0.71 41.19 -8.73
C ARG A 128 -0.31 40.23 -7.60
N GLN A 129 -0.41 40.63 -6.32
CA GLN A 129 0.14 39.84 -5.21
C GLN A 129 -0.90 38.95 -4.48
N ASP A 130 -2.18 39.34 -4.45
CA ASP A 130 -3.20 38.70 -3.61
C ASP A 130 -4.05 37.59 -4.26
N GLY A 131 -3.79 37.21 -5.51
CA GLY A 131 -4.54 36.16 -6.21
C GLY A 131 -4.24 34.70 -5.77
N LYS A 132 -3.45 34.50 -4.71
CA LYS A 132 -2.86 33.18 -4.33
C LYS A 132 -3.24 32.66 -2.94
N ARG A 133 -4.23 33.25 -2.26
CA ARG A 133 -4.70 32.77 -0.95
C ARG A 133 -6.16 32.29 -1.01
N GLY A 134 -6.35 31.12 -1.60
CA GLY A 134 -7.58 30.33 -1.50
C GLY A 134 -7.22 28.90 -1.90
N ALA A 135 -7.44 27.94 -0.98
CA ALA A 135 -7.20 26.49 -1.11
C ALA A 135 -6.06 26.14 -2.07
N LYS A 136 -4.83 25.93 -1.55
CA LYS A 136 -3.57 25.70 -2.27
C LYS A 136 -3.78 24.84 -3.54
N LYS A 137 -4.21 25.47 -4.64
CA LYS A 137 -4.38 24.81 -5.93
C LYS A 137 -3.02 24.24 -6.23
N GLN A 138 -2.95 22.92 -6.35
CA GLN A 138 -1.69 22.23 -6.58
C GLN A 138 -0.95 23.00 -7.66
N THR A 139 0.22 23.52 -7.31
CA THR A 139 0.93 24.43 -8.20
C THR A 139 1.25 23.66 -9.48
N GLU A 140 1.30 24.33 -10.64
CA GLU A 140 1.69 23.66 -11.89
C GLU A 140 3.05 22.94 -11.77
N ARG A 141 3.93 23.44 -10.87
CA ARG A 141 5.18 22.78 -10.49
C ARG A 141 4.96 21.45 -9.76
N GLU A 142 4.04 21.40 -8.80
CA GLU A 142 3.68 20.17 -8.08
C GLU A 142 2.97 19.17 -8.99
N LYS A 143 2.08 19.62 -9.89
CA LYS A 143 1.44 18.74 -10.89
C LYS A 143 2.47 18.14 -11.84
N LYS A 144 3.37 18.96 -12.38
CA LYS A 144 4.48 18.48 -13.23
C LYS A 144 5.34 17.46 -12.48
N ARG A 145 5.67 17.73 -11.21
CA ARG A 145 6.46 16.79 -10.38
C ARG A 145 5.71 15.47 -10.17
N LYS A 146 4.40 15.51 -9.93
CA LYS A 146 3.57 14.31 -9.77
C LYS A 146 3.53 13.48 -11.05
N ILE A 147 3.25 14.09 -12.20
CA ILE A 147 3.19 13.40 -13.50
C ILE A 147 4.55 12.79 -13.86
N LEU A 148 5.66 13.52 -13.62
CA LEU A 148 6.99 12.99 -13.89
C LEU A 148 7.38 11.84 -12.96
N ALA A 149 6.95 11.88 -11.70
CA ALA A 149 7.17 10.79 -10.76
C ALA A 149 6.39 9.53 -11.16
N GLU A 150 5.14 9.68 -11.64
CA GLU A 150 4.32 8.58 -12.14
C GLU A 150 4.90 7.93 -13.40
N ARG A 151 5.48 8.74 -14.31
CA ARG A 151 6.16 8.24 -15.51
C ARG A 151 7.51 7.55 -15.20
N LYS A 152 8.13 7.88 -14.06
CA LYS A 152 9.45 7.34 -13.70
C LYS A 152 9.29 5.94 -13.13
N LYS A 153 9.56 4.93 -13.96
CA LYS A 153 9.66 3.52 -13.50
C LYS A 153 10.97 3.33 -12.71
N PRO A 154 10.92 2.85 -11.46
CA PRO A 154 12.13 2.52 -10.72
C PRO A 154 12.83 1.33 -11.38
N LEU A 155 14.14 1.46 -11.63
CA LEU A 155 14.97 0.40 -12.18
C LEU A 155 15.67 -0.31 -11.03
N ASN A 156 15.44 -1.62 -10.89
CA ASN A 156 16.23 -2.47 -10.00
C ASN A 156 17.28 -3.20 -10.84
N VAL A 157 18.56 -2.96 -10.57
CA VAL A 157 19.69 -3.45 -11.39
C VAL A 157 20.47 -4.57 -10.68
N GLU A 158 20.32 -4.73 -9.37
CA GLU A 158 21.22 -5.56 -8.53
C GLU A 158 21.04 -7.07 -8.71
N ARG A 159 19.92 -7.54 -9.28
CA ARG A 159 19.59 -8.97 -9.43
C ARG A 159 19.33 -9.39 -10.87
N LEU A 160 19.88 -8.68 -11.86
CA LEU A 160 19.69 -9.02 -13.28
C LEU A 160 20.87 -9.80 -13.86
N ASN A 161 20.55 -10.76 -14.73
CA ASN A 161 21.53 -11.49 -15.53
C ASN A 161 22.01 -10.64 -16.72
N GLU A 162 23.17 -10.96 -17.30
CA GLU A 162 23.78 -10.16 -18.39
C GLU A 162 22.87 -10.00 -19.61
N ASP A 163 22.22 -11.07 -20.05
CA ASP A 163 21.27 -11.00 -21.18
C ASP A 163 20.07 -10.11 -20.86
N LYS A 164 19.56 -10.18 -19.63
CA LYS A 164 18.45 -9.33 -19.17
C LYS A 164 18.86 -7.86 -19.06
N LEU A 165 20.14 -7.58 -18.77
CA LEU A 165 20.66 -6.21 -18.76
C LEU A 165 20.72 -5.65 -20.19
N LYS A 166 21.14 -6.45 -21.17
CA LYS A 166 21.15 -6.05 -22.60
C LYS A 166 19.74 -5.75 -23.10
N GLU A 167 18.76 -6.61 -22.78
CA GLU A 167 17.34 -6.35 -23.09
C GLU A 167 16.84 -5.06 -22.46
N LYS A 168 17.10 -4.84 -21.16
CA LYS A 168 16.69 -3.62 -20.46
C LYS A 168 17.37 -2.35 -21.00
N ALA A 169 18.63 -2.44 -21.39
CA ALA A 169 19.32 -1.33 -22.05
C ALA A 169 18.66 -0.97 -23.38
N ASN A 170 18.29 -1.97 -24.19
CA ASN A 170 17.56 -1.76 -25.44
C ASN A 170 16.16 -1.17 -25.20
N GLU A 171 15.41 -1.67 -24.22
CA GLU A 171 14.10 -1.10 -23.85
C GLU A 171 14.21 0.39 -23.45
N LEU A 172 15.21 0.74 -22.63
CA LEU A 172 15.43 2.12 -22.20
C LEU A 172 15.86 3.01 -23.36
N TYR A 173 16.67 2.49 -24.29
CA TYR A 173 17.06 3.20 -25.50
C TYR A 173 15.85 3.48 -26.40
N GLN A 174 15.00 2.48 -26.64
CA GLN A 174 13.75 2.66 -27.40
C GLN A 174 12.81 3.67 -26.73
N TRP A 175 12.69 3.62 -25.40
CA TRP A 175 11.90 4.59 -24.64
C TRP A 175 12.45 6.02 -24.77
N LEU A 176 13.76 6.20 -24.70
CA LEU A 176 14.42 7.49 -24.91
C LEU A 176 14.17 8.02 -26.33
N TRP A 177 14.31 7.14 -27.33
CA TRP A 177 14.09 7.49 -28.73
C TRP A 177 12.67 7.99 -28.99
N MET A 178 11.67 7.28 -28.45
CA MET A 178 10.25 7.69 -28.53
C MET A 178 10.02 9.07 -27.88
N LEU A 179 10.58 9.33 -26.70
CA LEU A 179 10.45 10.63 -26.02
C LEU A 179 11.10 11.78 -26.81
N GLU A 180 12.23 11.54 -27.48
CA GLU A 180 12.88 12.55 -28.31
C GLU A 180 12.05 12.85 -29.57
N ALA A 181 11.43 11.84 -30.17
CA ALA A 181 10.50 12.01 -31.29
C ALA A 181 9.28 12.87 -30.89
N GLU A 182 8.61 12.54 -29.78
CA GLU A 182 7.47 13.33 -29.26
C GLU A 182 7.86 14.78 -28.99
N LYS A 183 9.04 14.99 -28.37
CA LYS A 183 9.57 16.33 -28.10
C LYS A 183 9.82 17.11 -29.40
N PHE A 184 10.33 16.46 -30.44
CA PHE A 184 10.52 17.08 -31.75
C PHE A 184 9.18 17.53 -32.34
N ASP A 185 8.17 16.67 -32.34
CA ASP A 185 6.83 16.99 -32.84
C ASP A 185 6.21 18.16 -32.08
N PHE A 186 6.25 18.14 -30.74
CA PHE A 186 5.77 19.27 -29.92
C PHE A 186 6.51 20.57 -30.22
N THR A 187 7.82 20.49 -30.49
CA THR A 187 8.62 21.67 -30.88
C THR A 187 8.14 22.21 -32.22
N LYS A 188 7.89 21.36 -33.21
CA LYS A 188 7.37 21.77 -34.53
C LYS A 188 5.97 22.36 -34.42
N THR A 189 5.07 21.74 -33.67
CA THR A 189 3.73 22.27 -33.41
C THR A 189 3.81 23.63 -32.74
N LEU A 190 4.68 23.80 -31.72
CA LEU A 190 4.85 25.08 -31.04
C LEU A 190 5.36 26.18 -31.99
N MET A 191 6.30 25.86 -32.88
CA MET A 191 6.78 26.81 -33.89
C MET A 191 5.67 27.24 -34.84
N ARG A 192 4.82 26.29 -35.28
CA ARG A 192 3.65 26.61 -36.11
C ARG A 192 2.63 27.48 -35.38
N GLN A 193 2.29 27.12 -34.15
CA GLN A 193 1.37 27.91 -33.30
C GLN A 193 1.88 29.34 -33.07
N LYS A 194 3.19 29.53 -32.87
CA LYS A 194 3.79 30.87 -32.77
C LYS A 194 3.56 31.69 -34.03
N TYR A 195 3.74 31.07 -35.20
CA TYR A 195 3.46 31.72 -36.48
C TYR A 195 1.98 32.05 -36.64
N ASP A 196 1.09 31.11 -36.37
CA ASP A 196 -0.36 31.30 -36.48
C ASP A 196 -0.86 32.43 -35.56
N ILE A 197 -0.33 32.51 -34.33
CA ILE A 197 -0.62 33.61 -33.40
C ILE A 197 -0.10 34.96 -33.93
N LEU A 198 1.11 34.99 -34.50
CA LEU A 198 1.67 36.20 -35.10
C LEU A 198 0.80 36.67 -36.26
N TRP A 199 0.43 35.75 -37.15
CA TRP A 199 -0.43 36.04 -38.29
C TRP A 199 -1.81 36.54 -37.85
N ALA A 200 -2.44 35.88 -36.88
CA ALA A 200 -3.71 36.30 -36.31
C ALA A 200 -3.63 37.70 -35.67
N ARG A 201 -2.50 38.05 -35.03
CA ARG A 201 -2.28 39.40 -34.48
C ARG A 201 -2.16 40.46 -35.57
N VAL A 202 -1.53 40.14 -36.70
CA VAL A 202 -1.42 41.06 -37.85
C VAL A 202 -2.78 41.25 -38.52
N GLN A 203 -3.49 40.15 -38.78
CA GLN A 203 -4.85 40.18 -39.35
C GLN A 203 -5.83 40.99 -38.47
N ASN A 204 -5.81 40.77 -37.16
CA ASN A 204 -6.63 41.56 -36.24
C ASN A 204 -6.26 43.04 -36.26
N ARG A 205 -4.96 43.39 -36.35
CA ARG A 205 -4.54 44.80 -36.50
C ARG A 205 -5.06 45.42 -37.79
N GLN A 206 -4.92 44.73 -38.92
CA GLN A 206 -5.44 45.22 -40.22
C GLN A 206 -6.95 45.39 -40.19
N ARG A 207 -7.69 44.42 -39.64
CA ARG A 207 -9.16 44.51 -39.51
C ARG A 207 -9.59 45.67 -38.62
N LEU A 208 -8.85 45.98 -37.56
CA LEU A 208 -9.13 47.15 -36.71
C LEU A 208 -8.83 48.48 -37.42
N HIS A 209 -7.79 48.55 -38.27
CA HIS A 209 -7.51 49.74 -39.08
C HIS A 209 -8.62 49.99 -40.10
N ILE A 210 -9.02 48.97 -40.85
CA ILE A 210 -10.11 49.07 -41.85
C ILE A 210 -11.42 49.51 -41.18
N LYS A 211 -11.78 48.92 -40.04
CA LYS A 211 -12.97 49.34 -39.28
C LYS A 211 -12.87 50.77 -38.75
N GLY A 212 -11.68 51.21 -38.34
CA GLY A 212 -11.42 52.58 -37.93
C GLY A 212 -11.63 53.56 -39.08
N GLU A 213 -11.10 53.25 -40.26
CA GLU A 213 -11.28 54.05 -41.48
C GLU A 213 -12.75 54.09 -41.93
N GLU A 214 -13.46 52.95 -41.92
CA GLU A 214 -14.90 52.88 -42.20
C GLU A 214 -15.71 53.73 -41.21
N THR A 215 -15.39 53.70 -39.91
CA THR A 215 -16.09 54.53 -38.90
C THR A 215 -15.84 56.03 -39.09
N VAL A 216 -14.63 56.42 -39.52
CA VAL A 216 -14.31 57.83 -39.80
C VAL A 216 -15.06 58.32 -41.05
N ILE A 217 -15.10 57.51 -42.11
CA ILE A 217 -15.83 57.83 -43.35
C ILE A 217 -17.34 57.95 -43.10
N VAL A 218 -17.93 57.03 -42.34
CA VAL A 218 -19.36 57.08 -41.99
C VAL A 218 -19.68 58.30 -41.12
N CYS A 219 -18.79 58.68 -40.19
CA CYS A 219 -19.01 59.85 -39.34
C CYS A 219 -18.89 61.18 -40.13
N GLN A 220 -18.03 61.23 -41.16
CA GLN A 220 -17.92 62.39 -42.05
C GLN A 220 -19.14 62.53 -42.99
N LEU A 221 -19.69 61.42 -43.48
CA LEU A 221 -20.90 61.42 -44.32
C LEU A 221 -22.19 61.73 -43.54
N CYS A 222 -22.25 61.45 -42.24
CA CYS A 222 -23.39 61.82 -41.38
C CYS A 222 -23.34 63.26 -40.84
N SER A 223 -22.23 63.96 -41.01
CA SER A 223 -22.02 65.33 -40.48
C SER A 223 -22.12 66.42 -41.56
N ALA A 224 -22.47 66.06 -42.80
CA ALA A 224 -22.74 66.96 -43.93
C ALA A 224 -24.21 66.87 -44.31
#